data_AF-E8RLZ3-F1
#
_entry.id   AF-E8RLZ3-F1
#
_cell.length_a   1.000
_cell.length_b   1.000
_cell.length_c   1.000
_cell.angle_alpha   90.00
_cell.angle_beta   90.00
_cell.angle_gamma   90.00
#
_symmetry.space_group_name_H-M   'P 1'
#
loop_
_entity.id
_entity.type
_entity.pdbx_description
1 polymer ?
#
loop_
_entity_poly.entity_id
_entity_poly.type
_entity_poly.pdbx_seq_one_letter_code
_entity_poly.pdbx_strand_id
1 'polypeptide(L)'
;MQKESLKEIGALLRQARQASGLTQEQVARLSGITRPRYREVEAGSAAARATTLINIARALGLEMMLVPQSAVPAVNALLRPHEDDDFPAFSVLTDEEE
;
A
#
# COMPACT_ATOMS: atom_id res chain seq x y z
N MET A 1 10.87 -14.69 -8.55
CA MET A 1 11.38 -13.77 -7.51
C MET A 1 11.10 -12.31 -7.87
N GLN A 2 11.76 -11.68 -8.85
CA GLN A 2 11.52 -10.26 -9.17
C GLN A 2 10.07 -9.90 -9.56
N LYS A 3 9.40 -10.75 -10.36
CA LYS A 3 7.99 -10.54 -10.71
C LYS A 3 7.04 -10.56 -9.50
N GLU A 4 7.38 -11.32 -8.46
CA GLU A 4 6.54 -11.41 -7.26
C GLU A 4 6.64 -10.13 -6.45
N SER A 5 7.87 -9.64 -6.22
CA SER A 5 8.10 -8.36 -5.54
C SER A 5 7.46 -7.17 -6.26
N LEU A 6 7.42 -7.17 -7.61
CA LEU A 6 6.71 -6.13 -8.36
C LEU A 6 5.19 -6.16 -8.14
N LYS A 7 4.60 -7.34 -8.03
CA LYS A 7 3.17 -7.49 -7.71
C LYS A 7 2.86 -7.03 -6.29
N GLU A 8 3.72 -7.38 -5.33
CA GLU A 8 3.61 -6.93 -3.93
C GLU A 8 3.64 -5.39 -3.85
N ILE A 9 4.61 -4.75 -4.50
CA ILE A 9 4.68 -3.29 -4.58
C ILE A 9 3.43 -2.73 -5.25
N GLY A 10 3.00 -3.29 -6.38
CA GLY A 10 1.80 -2.85 -7.09
C GLY A 10 0.54 -2.92 -6.20
N ALA A 11 0.39 -3.98 -5.41
CA ALA A 11 -0.69 -4.13 -4.45
C ALA A 11 -0.66 -3.06 -3.34
N LEU A 12 0.51 -2.77 -2.77
CA LEU A 12 0.67 -1.70 -1.78
C LEU A 12 0.31 -0.33 -2.35
N LEU A 13 0.76 -0.02 -3.58
CA LEU A 13 0.41 1.22 -4.26
C LEU A 13 -1.09 1.33 -4.52
N ARG A 14 -1.74 0.22 -4.90
CA ARG A 14 -3.19 0.16 -5.10
C ARG A 14 -3.93 0.42 -3.79
N GLN A 15 -3.52 -0.23 -2.71
CA GLN A 15 -4.14 -0.06 -1.39
C GLN A 15 -4.03 1.40 -0.92
N ALA A 16 -2.83 1.98 -0.99
CA ALA A 16 -2.62 3.40 -0.64
C ALA A 16 -3.45 4.34 -1.52
N ARG A 17 -3.53 4.07 -2.84
CA ARG A 17 -4.38 4.85 -3.74
C ARG A 17 -5.85 4.79 -3.34
N GLN A 18 -6.36 3.61 -3.02
CA GLN A 18 -7.75 3.41 -2.62
C GLN A 18 -8.05 4.08 -1.28
N ALA A 19 -7.15 3.97 -0.30
CA ALA A 19 -7.25 4.65 0.99
C ALA A 19 -7.29 6.18 0.83
N SER A 20 -6.54 6.73 -0.12
CA SER A 20 -6.54 8.16 -0.45
C SER A 20 -7.70 8.60 -1.35
N GLY A 21 -8.62 7.71 -1.73
CA GLY A 21 -9.76 8.04 -2.60
C GLY A 21 -9.38 8.47 -4.02
N LEU A 22 -8.17 8.14 -4.49
CA LEU A 22 -7.66 8.57 -5.78
C LEU A 22 -7.93 7.54 -6.89
N THR A 23 -8.19 8.04 -8.09
CA THR A 23 -8.24 7.23 -9.32
C THR A 23 -6.83 7.02 -9.89
N GLN A 24 -6.67 6.00 -10.75
CA GLN A 24 -5.40 5.76 -11.46
C GLN A 24 -4.95 6.98 -12.28
N GLU A 25 -5.91 7.70 -12.90
CA GLU A 25 -5.64 8.92 -13.67
C GLU A 25 -5.06 10.03 -12.78
N GLN A 26 -5.63 10.23 -11.59
CA GLN A 26 -5.19 11.27 -10.66
C GLN A 26 -3.78 11.00 -10.16
N VAL A 27 -3.46 9.76 -9.77
CA VAL A 27 -2.10 9.41 -9.31
C VAL A 27 -1.09 9.52 -10.45
N ALA A 28 -1.44 9.08 -11.66
CA ALA A 28 -0.58 9.22 -12.83
C ALA A 28 -0.22 10.70 -13.08
N ARG A 29 -1.22 11.58 -13.06
CA ARG A 29 -1.02 13.03 -13.19
C ARG A 29 -0.15 13.60 -12.07
N LEU A 30 -0.41 13.26 -10.82
CA LEU A 30 0.35 13.73 -9.65
C LEU A 30 1.80 13.23 -9.66
N SER A 31 2.05 12.04 -10.21
CA SER A 31 3.39 11.44 -10.30
C SER A 31 4.16 11.79 -11.58
N GLY A 32 3.54 12.56 -12.49
CA GLY A 32 4.17 12.97 -13.75
C GLY A 32 4.34 11.85 -14.77
N ILE A 33 3.46 10.84 -14.76
CA ILE A 33 3.47 9.73 -15.72
C ILE A 33 2.12 9.56 -16.40
N THR A 34 2.07 8.77 -17.47
CA THR A 34 0.81 8.46 -18.16
C THR A 34 -0.01 7.45 -17.36
N ARG A 35 -1.35 7.51 -17.47
CA ARG A 35 -2.23 6.51 -16.83
C ARG A 35 -1.94 5.07 -17.24
N PRO A 36 -1.73 4.72 -18.53
CA PRO A 36 -1.35 3.36 -18.92
C PRO A 36 -0.07 2.91 -18.20
N ARG A 37 0.92 3.80 -18.07
CA ARG A 37 2.15 3.49 -17.34
C ARG A 37 1.91 3.25 -15.86
N TYR A 38 1.11 4.09 -15.21
CA TYR A 38 0.73 3.87 -13.81
C TYR A 38 -0.01 2.53 -13.64
N ARG A 39 -0.93 2.19 -14.56
CA ARG A 39 -1.68 0.93 -14.55
C ARG A 39 -0.77 -0.29 -14.61
N GLU A 40 0.26 -0.28 -15.47
CA GLU A 40 1.24 -1.37 -15.55
C GLU A 40 2.06 -1.52 -14.26
N VAL A 41 2.44 -0.39 -13.66
CA VAL A 41 3.19 -0.37 -12.39
C VAL A 41 2.31 -0.88 -11.24
N GLU A 42 1.07 -0.41 -11.13
CA GLU A 42 0.10 -0.87 -10.13
C GLU A 42 -0.24 -2.36 -10.30
N ALA A 43 -0.25 -2.87 -11.54
CA ALA A 43 -0.45 -4.29 -11.81
C ALA A 43 0.81 -5.16 -11.57
N GLY A 44 1.97 -4.53 -11.30
CA GLY A 44 3.25 -5.23 -11.21
C GLY A 44 3.73 -5.85 -12.54
N SER A 45 3.12 -5.46 -13.68
CA SER A 45 3.44 -6.02 -15.00
C SER A 45 4.63 -5.34 -15.67
N ALA A 46 5.05 -4.17 -15.19
CA ALA A 46 6.23 -3.47 -15.69
C ALA A 46 7.12 -2.92 -14.57
N ALA A 47 8.43 -3.10 -14.72
CA ALA A 47 9.41 -2.51 -13.83
C ALA A 47 9.44 -0.98 -14.02
N ALA A 48 9.23 -0.24 -12.93
CA ALA A 48 9.39 1.21 -12.91
C ALA A 48 10.85 1.59 -12.59
N ARG A 49 11.29 2.75 -13.11
CA ARG A 49 12.53 3.36 -12.61
C ARG A 49 12.33 3.75 -11.15
N ALA A 50 13.40 3.71 -10.36
CA ALA A 50 13.35 4.13 -8.95
C ALA A 50 12.75 5.54 -8.80
N THR A 51 13.14 6.48 -9.67
CA THR A 51 12.58 7.85 -9.69
C THR A 51 11.06 7.87 -9.90
N THR A 52 10.54 7.02 -10.78
CA THR A 52 9.09 6.88 -10.99
C THR A 52 8.40 6.32 -9.73
N LEU A 53 8.96 5.32 -9.08
CA LEU A 53 8.41 4.77 -7.84
C LEU A 53 8.39 5.80 -6.71
N ILE A 54 9.46 6.58 -6.55
CA ILE A 54 9.54 7.67 -5.58
C ILE A 54 8.43 8.71 -5.83
N ASN A 55 8.24 9.11 -7.09
CA ASN A 55 7.19 10.09 -7.43
C ASN A 55 5.78 9.54 -7.18
N ILE A 56 5.54 8.26 -7.49
CA ILE A 56 4.25 7.61 -7.20
C ILE A 56 4.01 7.55 -5.69
N ALA A 57 5.01 7.13 -4.91
CA ALA A 57 4.91 7.07 -3.45
C ALA A 57 4.52 8.44 -2.88
N ARG A 58 5.22 9.51 -3.28
CA ARG A 58 4.92 10.88 -2.83
C ARG A 58 3.55 11.37 -3.27
N ALA A 59 3.12 11.04 -4.48
CA ALA A 59 1.76 11.34 -4.96
C ALA A 59 0.66 10.63 -4.12
N LEU A 60 1.01 9.55 -3.44
CA LEU A 60 0.14 8.80 -2.53
C LEU A 60 0.33 9.18 -1.05
N GLY A 61 1.19 10.15 -0.73
CA GLY A 61 1.51 10.53 0.65
C GLY A 61 2.45 9.56 1.37
N LEU A 62 3.17 8.72 0.63
CA LEU A 62 4.16 7.77 1.14
C LEU A 62 5.59 8.26 0.87
N GLU A 63 6.54 7.87 1.72
CA GLU A 63 7.97 8.06 1.47
C GLU A 63 8.67 6.69 1.40
N MET A 64 9.55 6.52 0.42
CA MET A 64 10.33 5.31 0.26
C MET A 64 11.55 5.35 1.18
N MET A 65 11.72 4.33 2.01
CA MET A 65 12.83 4.23 2.95
C MET A 65 13.65 2.96 2.72
N LEU A 66 14.96 3.03 2.94
CA LEU A 66 15.83 1.87 3.02
C LEU A 66 15.99 1.49 4.49
N VAL A 67 15.67 0.24 4.81
CA VAL A 67 15.83 -0.30 6.15
C VAL A 67 16.85 -1.44 6.12
N PRO A 68 17.70 -1.60 7.15
CA PRO A 68 18.55 -2.77 7.27
C PRO A 68 17.71 -4.05 7.25
N GLN A 69 18.15 -5.08 6.53
CA GLN A 69 17.39 -6.34 6.41
C GLN A 69 17.08 -6.98 7.76
N SER A 70 18.02 -6.87 8.72
CA SER A 70 17.82 -7.37 10.10
C SER A 70 16.72 -6.63 10.87
N ALA A 71 16.36 -5.41 10.47
CA ALA A 71 15.33 -4.61 11.12
C ALA A 71 13.93 -4.80 10.50
N VAL A 72 13.81 -5.48 9.35
CA VAL A 72 12.52 -5.67 8.65
C VAL A 72 11.44 -6.30 9.54
N PRO A 73 11.71 -7.34 10.37
CA PRO A 73 10.68 -7.91 11.25
C PRO A 73 10.15 -6.88 12.26
N ALA A 74 11.02 -6.04 12.81
CA ALA A 74 10.62 -5.00 13.76
C ALA A 74 9.79 -3.89 13.10
N VAL A 75 10.19 -3.46 11.90
CA VAL A 75 9.41 -2.48 11.11
C VAL A 75 8.03 -3.03 10.79
N ASN A 76 7.93 -4.28 10.35
CA ASN A 76 6.65 -4.93 10.06
C ASN A 76 5.78 -5.07 11.32
N ALA A 77 6.36 -5.34 12.49
CA ALA A 77 5.61 -5.42 13.75
C ALA A 77 5.01 -4.05 14.12
N LEU A 78 5.72 -2.95 13.87
CA LEU A 78 5.24 -1.59 14.13
C LEU A 78 4.18 -1.10 13.12
N LEU A 79 4.22 -1.58 11.87
CA LEU A 79 3.30 -1.18 10.80
C LEU A 79 1.99 -1.97 10.78
N ARG A 80 1.88 -3.07 11.53
CA ARG A 80 0.61 -3.79 11.64
C ARG A 80 -0.42 -2.83 12.24
N PRO A 81 -1.57 -2.60 11.58
CA PRO A 81 -2.67 -1.94 12.26
C PRO A 81 -2.93 -2.73 13.53
N HIS A 82 -3.05 -2.03 14.67
CA HIS A 82 -3.75 -2.63 15.78
C HIS A 82 -5.18 -2.87 15.27
N GLU A 83 -5.49 -4.13 14.92
CA GLU A 83 -6.87 -4.57 14.97
C GLU A 83 -7.23 -4.47 16.44
N ASP A 84 -7.60 -3.26 16.85
CA ASP A 84 -8.35 -3.02 18.05
C ASP A 84 -9.72 -3.66 17.82
N ASP A 85 -9.74 -5.00 17.86
CA ASP A 85 -10.76 -5.75 18.58
C ASP A 85 -10.57 -5.50 20.10
N ASP A 86 -10.24 -4.26 20.50
CA ASP A 86 -10.65 -3.65 21.76
C ASP A 86 -12.17 -3.43 21.67
N PHE A 87 -12.90 -4.50 21.40
CA PHE A 87 -14.21 -4.61 22.00
C PHE A 87 -13.92 -4.63 23.51
N PRO A 88 -14.49 -3.69 24.29
CA PRO A 88 -14.41 -3.82 25.73
C PRO A 88 -14.83 -5.24 26.08
N ALA A 89 -14.13 -5.91 27.00
CA ALA A 89 -14.42 -7.29 27.44
C ALA A 89 -15.86 -7.49 27.98
N PHE A 90 -16.68 -6.45 27.97
CA PHE A 90 -18.07 -6.37 28.37
C PHE A 90 -19.06 -6.18 27.21
N SER A 91 -18.64 -6.21 25.94
CA SER A 91 -19.61 -6.33 24.84
C SER A 91 -20.19 -7.74 24.88
N VAL A 92 -21.31 -7.86 25.59
CA VAL A 92 -22.12 -9.06 25.65
C VAL A 92 -22.51 -9.38 24.20
N LEU A 93 -22.10 -10.56 23.71
CA LEU A 93 -22.77 -11.18 22.57
C LEU A 93 -24.24 -11.29 23.00
N THR A 94 -25.09 -10.38 22.53
CA THR A 94 -26.52 -10.61 22.61
C THR A 94 -26.77 -11.77 21.68
N ASP A 95 -26.83 -12.97 22.25
CA ASP A 95 -27.46 -14.12 21.63
C ASP A 95 -28.91 -13.68 21.37
N GLU A 96 -29.17 -13.16 20.16
CA GLU A 96 -30.54 -13.06 19.65
C GLU A 96 -30.99 -14.50 19.36
N GLU A 97 -31.53 -15.13 20.40
CA GLU A 97 -32.38 -16.31 20.25
C GLU A 97 -33.74 -15.84 19.67
N GLU A 98 -34.00 -16.21 18.42
CA GLU A 98 -35.35 -16.53 17.92
C GLU A 98 -35.37 -17.91 17.24
#